data_AF-A0A8H6CTH0-F1
#
_entry.id   AF-A0A8H6CTH0-F1
#
_cell.length_a   1.000
_cell.length_b   1.000
_cell.length_c   1.000
_cell.angle_alpha   90.00
_cell.angle_beta   90.00
_cell.angle_gamma   90.00
#
_symmetry.space_group_name_H-M   'P 1'
#
loop_
_entity.id
_entity.type
_entity.pdbx_description
1 polymer ?
#
loop_
_entity_poly.entity_id
_entity_poly.type
_entity_poly.pdbx_seq_one_letter_code
_entity_poly.pdbx_strand_id
1 'polypeptide(L)'
;MEDDWLPGKTVLASIAIEHLVNTFRSQTQNEQTLLNLLTSLLKQLLLHKSAVPEGIRSLYEQHNNGSKTAQPILDEVFESLQLIAASFSQECIVVDALDEVQQHGKLLQSLLPKVFELQATKPFNLMLTSREIPRLTEEVHSHFTLKVRASDDDVRRHVDGRMDELPRFVSRDPKMQQTIKDAIASAVDGKYVPSRIWSHWFRL
;
A
#
# COMPACT_ATOMS: atom_id res chain seq x y z
N MET A 1 -2.72 33.18 -13.53
CA MET A 1 -4.17 33.33 -13.82
C MET A 1 -4.43 32.33 -14.92
N GLU A 2 -5.15 31.22 -14.73
CA GLU A 2 -6.30 30.94 -13.87
C GLU A 2 -6.14 29.60 -13.13
N ASP A 3 -6.30 29.64 -11.80
CA ASP A 3 -6.63 28.46 -10.98
C ASP A 3 -8.15 28.50 -10.74
N ASP A 4 -8.92 27.96 -11.68
CA ASP A 4 -10.35 27.69 -11.47
C ASP A 4 -10.50 26.30 -10.84
N TRP A 5 -10.57 26.33 -9.50
CA TRP A 5 -10.87 25.20 -8.64
C TRP A 5 -12.35 24.81 -8.80
N LEU A 6 -12.68 24.02 -9.84
CA LEU A 6 -14.04 23.50 -10.03
C LEU A 6 -14.28 22.25 -9.14
N PRO A 7 -15.24 22.29 -8.19
CA PRO A 7 -15.58 21.16 -7.30
C PRO A 7 -16.07 19.89 -8.02
N GLY A 8 -16.39 19.98 -9.31
CA GLY A 8 -16.88 18.86 -10.12
C GLY A 8 -15.81 17.81 -10.48
N LYS A 9 -14.51 18.13 -10.40
CA LYS A 9 -13.44 17.22 -10.84
C LYS A 9 -13.30 15.99 -9.93
N THR A 10 -13.29 16.21 -8.62
CA THR A 10 -13.26 15.15 -7.60
C THR A 10 -14.53 14.30 -7.64
N VAL A 11 -15.67 14.94 -7.90
CA VAL A 11 -16.97 14.27 -8.01
C VAL A 11 -16.99 13.37 -9.25
N LEU A 12 -16.53 13.85 -10.41
CA LEU A 12 -16.44 13.05 -11.64
C LEU A 12 -15.45 11.89 -11.51
N ALA A 13 -14.29 12.12 -10.91
CA ALA A 13 -13.34 11.04 -10.62
C ALA A 13 -14.01 9.98 -9.71
N SER A 14 -14.65 10.40 -8.62
CA SER A 14 -15.33 9.49 -7.70
C SER A 14 -16.46 8.71 -8.38
N ILE A 15 -17.25 9.35 -9.24
CA ILE A 15 -18.32 8.70 -10.02
C ILE A 15 -17.75 7.69 -11.01
N ALA A 16 -16.69 8.06 -11.76
CA ALA A 16 -16.04 7.14 -12.68
C ALA A 16 -15.49 5.91 -11.93
N ILE A 17 -14.88 6.12 -10.77
CA ILE A 17 -14.33 5.05 -9.93
C ILE A 17 -15.42 4.18 -9.32
N GLU A 18 -16.48 4.78 -8.78
CA GLU A 18 -17.61 4.04 -8.20
C GLU A 18 -18.31 3.22 -9.27
N HIS A 19 -18.45 3.77 -10.48
CA HIS A 19 -18.96 3.07 -11.65
C HIS A 19 -18.06 1.89 -12.03
N LEU A 20 -16.74 2.09 -12.06
CA LEU A 20 -15.76 1.02 -12.27
C LEU A 20 -15.95 -0.07 -11.20
N VAL A 21 -15.79 0.23 -9.91
CA VAL A 21 -15.92 -0.74 -8.80
C VAL A 21 -17.25 -1.51 -8.83
N ASN A 22 -18.37 -0.84 -9.10
CA ASN A 22 -19.68 -1.48 -9.10
C ASN A 22 -19.92 -2.36 -10.33
N THR A 23 -19.31 -2.05 -11.48
CA THR A 23 -19.43 -2.84 -12.71
C THR A 23 -18.68 -4.18 -12.61
N PHE A 24 -17.75 -4.33 -11.65
CA PHE A 24 -16.82 -5.46 -11.58
C PHE A 24 -17.08 -6.53 -10.54
N ARG A 25 -18.20 -6.47 -9.82
CA ARG A 25 -18.51 -7.37 -8.69
C ARG A 25 -18.65 -8.87 -9.04
N SER A 26 -18.51 -9.28 -10.31
CA SER A 26 -18.69 -10.66 -10.76
C SER A 26 -17.39 -11.49 -10.94
N GLN A 27 -16.23 -10.99 -10.52
CA GLN A 27 -14.94 -11.70 -10.70
C GLN A 27 -14.52 -12.50 -9.46
N THR A 28 -13.53 -13.38 -9.62
CA THR A 28 -12.97 -14.16 -8.50
C THR A 28 -12.38 -13.24 -7.42
N GLN A 29 -12.28 -13.71 -6.17
CA GLN A 29 -11.83 -12.89 -5.04
C GLN A 29 -10.44 -12.24 -5.25
N ASN A 30 -9.57 -12.86 -6.06
CA ASN A 30 -8.24 -12.34 -6.39
C ASN A 30 -8.26 -11.24 -7.43
N GLU A 31 -9.01 -11.44 -8.52
CA GLU A 31 -9.19 -10.43 -9.56
C GLU A 31 -9.85 -9.19 -8.97
N GLN A 32 -10.83 -9.37 -8.07
CA GLN A 32 -11.39 -8.26 -7.30
C GLN A 32 -10.33 -7.54 -6.47
N THR A 33 -9.40 -8.27 -5.84
CA THR A 33 -8.34 -7.65 -5.02
C THR A 33 -7.35 -6.87 -5.88
N LEU A 34 -6.91 -7.42 -7.02
CA LEU A 34 -6.01 -6.73 -7.95
C LEU A 34 -6.70 -5.49 -8.56
N LEU A 35 -7.93 -5.66 -9.00
CA LEU A 35 -8.71 -4.59 -9.59
C LEU A 35 -8.99 -3.47 -8.57
N ASN A 36 -9.31 -3.81 -7.33
CA ASN A 36 -9.47 -2.83 -6.26
C ASN A 36 -8.16 -2.07 -6.00
N LEU A 37 -7.01 -2.75 -6.03
CA LEU A 37 -5.71 -2.11 -5.86
C LEU A 37 -5.41 -1.16 -7.03
N LEU A 38 -5.53 -1.62 -8.28
CA LEU A 38 -5.31 -0.81 -9.47
C LEU A 38 -6.28 0.37 -9.56
N THR A 39 -7.55 0.17 -9.20
CA THR A 39 -8.57 1.22 -9.17
C THR A 39 -8.31 2.22 -8.03
N SER A 40 -7.86 1.76 -6.86
CA SER A 40 -7.45 2.64 -5.76
C SER A 40 -6.24 3.50 -6.16
N LEU A 41 -5.28 2.92 -6.88
CA LEU A 41 -4.13 3.64 -7.40
C LEU A 41 -4.54 4.66 -8.45
N LEU A 42 -5.42 4.26 -9.38
CA LEU A 42 -6.02 5.15 -10.38
C LEU A 42 -6.71 6.34 -9.71
N LYS A 43 -7.47 6.09 -8.63
CA LYS A 43 -8.10 7.12 -7.80
C LYS A 43 -7.09 8.09 -7.23
N GLN A 44 -6.04 7.59 -6.60
CA GLN A 44 -5.02 8.42 -5.98
C GLN A 44 -4.34 9.31 -7.03
N LEU A 45 -3.95 8.74 -8.17
CA LEU A 45 -3.31 9.50 -9.26
C LEU A 45 -4.26 10.55 -9.87
N LEU A 46 -5.54 10.22 -10.06
CA LEU A 46 -6.54 11.18 -10.53
C LEU A 46 -6.74 12.34 -9.55
N LEU A 47 -6.75 12.07 -8.25
CA LEU A 47 -6.90 13.11 -7.22
C LEU A 47 -5.71 14.08 -7.18
N HIS A 48 -4.52 13.64 -7.61
CA HIS A 48 -3.34 14.48 -7.72
C HIS A 48 -3.30 15.34 -9.00
N LYS A 49 -4.27 15.18 -9.92
CA LYS A 49 -4.36 15.96 -11.15
C LYS A 49 -5.35 17.12 -11.04
N SER A 50 -4.94 18.27 -11.58
CA SER A 50 -5.80 19.44 -11.73
C SER A 50 -6.87 19.27 -12.81
N ALA A 51 -6.74 18.27 -13.70
CA ALA A 51 -7.73 17.93 -14.71
C ALA A 51 -7.68 16.42 -15.02
N VAL A 52 -8.86 15.81 -15.22
CA VAL A 52 -8.95 14.41 -15.67
C VAL A 52 -8.44 14.33 -17.11
N PRO A 53 -7.46 13.46 -17.43
CA PRO A 53 -6.97 13.30 -18.79
C PRO A 53 -8.07 12.89 -19.77
N GLU A 54 -8.04 13.46 -20.98
CA GLU A 54 -9.09 13.23 -21.99
C GLU A 54 -9.26 11.74 -22.33
N GLY A 55 -8.17 10.97 -22.35
CA GLY A 55 -8.23 9.52 -22.59
C GLY A 55 -9.14 8.78 -21.60
N ILE A 56 -9.19 9.20 -20.34
CA ILE A 56 -10.05 8.57 -19.32
C ILE A 56 -11.49 9.05 -19.43
N ARG A 57 -11.70 10.31 -19.81
CA ARG A 57 -13.04 10.82 -20.11
C ARG A 57 -13.65 10.05 -21.28
N SER A 58 -12.89 9.84 -22.34
CA SER A 58 -13.31 9.05 -23.50
C SER A 58 -13.65 7.60 -23.13
N LEU A 59 -12.85 6.93 -22.29
CA LEU A 59 -13.14 5.58 -21.79
C LEU A 59 -14.46 5.54 -20.99
N TYR A 60 -14.68 6.53 -20.12
CA TYR A 60 -15.93 6.65 -19.37
C TYR A 60 -17.15 6.86 -20.27
N GLU A 61 -17.05 7.75 -21.26
CA GLU A 61 -18.15 8.07 -22.19
C GLU A 61 -18.49 6.89 -23.13
N GLN A 62 -17.48 6.15 -23.58
CA GLN A 62 -17.67 4.93 -24.38
C GLN A 62 -18.45 3.86 -23.62
N HIS A 63 -18.20 3.74 -22.31
CA HIS A 63 -18.93 2.80 -21.46
C HIS A 63 -20.37 3.27 -21.13
N ASN A 64 -20.62 4.59 -21.09
CA ASN A 64 -21.95 5.15 -20.78
C ASN A 64 -22.90 5.15 -22.00
N ASN A 65 -22.38 5.25 -23.23
CA ASN A 65 -23.18 5.46 -24.45
C ASN A 65 -23.76 4.19 -25.11
N GLY A 66 -23.94 3.10 -24.36
CA GLY A 66 -24.84 2.02 -24.77
C GLY A 66 -24.20 0.74 -25.29
N SER A 67 -22.89 0.52 -25.13
CA SER A 67 -22.34 -0.84 -25.25
C SER A 67 -22.64 -1.61 -23.96
N LYS A 68 -23.79 -2.30 -23.91
CA LYS A 68 -24.17 -3.21 -22.81
C LYS A 68 -23.34 -4.50 -22.75
N THR A 69 -22.21 -4.57 -23.46
CA THR A 69 -21.44 -5.81 -23.60
C THR A 69 -19.95 -5.52 -23.62
N ALA A 70 -19.39 -5.24 -22.46
CA ALA A 70 -18.30 -6.03 -21.88
C ALA A 70 -17.91 -5.33 -20.58
N GLN A 71 -17.92 -6.09 -19.52
CA GLN A 71 -17.25 -5.78 -18.27
C GLN A 71 -15.88 -5.15 -18.58
N PRO A 72 -15.60 -3.88 -18.19
CA PRO A 72 -14.32 -3.29 -18.50
C PRO A 72 -13.16 -4.14 -17.98
N ILE A 73 -12.36 -4.66 -18.89
CA ILE A 73 -11.44 -5.75 -18.57
C ILE A 73 -10.36 -5.17 -17.62
N LEU A 74 -9.68 -6.01 -16.82
CA LEU A 74 -8.52 -5.63 -16.03
C LEU A 74 -7.47 -4.82 -16.85
N ASP A 75 -7.55 -4.93 -18.17
CA ASP A 75 -6.75 -4.22 -19.16
C ASP A 75 -7.21 -2.76 -19.36
N GLU A 76 -8.49 -2.42 -19.28
CA GLU A 76 -8.97 -1.03 -19.42
C GLU A 76 -8.57 -0.15 -18.22
N VAL A 77 -8.64 -0.71 -17.01
CA VAL A 77 -8.13 -0.04 -15.80
C VAL A 77 -6.62 0.15 -15.91
N PHE A 78 -5.93 -0.82 -16.50
CA PHE A 78 -4.49 -0.77 -16.71
C PHE A 78 -4.09 0.25 -17.80
N GLU A 79 -4.81 0.33 -18.91
CA GLU A 79 -4.66 1.35 -19.95
C GLU A 79 -4.92 2.75 -19.38
N SER A 80 -5.95 2.90 -18.55
CA SER A 80 -6.23 4.17 -17.84
C SER A 80 -5.07 4.57 -16.93
N LEU A 81 -4.49 3.61 -16.23
CA LEU A 81 -3.31 3.81 -15.41
C LEU A 81 -2.09 4.21 -16.24
N GLN A 82 -1.85 3.57 -17.39
CA GLN A 82 -0.79 3.96 -18.34
C GLN A 82 -0.96 5.40 -18.80
N LEU A 83 -2.16 5.78 -19.21
CA LEU A 83 -2.48 7.12 -19.71
C LEU A 83 -2.25 8.20 -18.65
N ILE A 84 -2.67 7.96 -17.41
CA ILE A 84 -2.39 8.90 -16.31
C ILE A 84 -0.93 8.90 -15.94
N ALA A 85 -0.30 7.73 -15.75
CA ALA A 85 1.10 7.64 -15.38
C ALA A 85 2.01 8.35 -16.39
N ALA A 86 1.67 8.28 -17.69
CA ALA A 86 2.34 9.03 -18.75
C ALA A 86 2.32 10.55 -18.54
N SER A 87 1.31 11.09 -17.87
CA SER A 87 1.19 12.52 -17.59
C SER A 87 2.00 12.99 -16.38
N PHE A 88 2.66 12.10 -15.63
CA PHE A 88 3.51 12.45 -14.50
C PHE A 88 5.00 12.35 -14.87
N SER A 89 5.80 13.26 -14.34
CA SER A 89 7.22 13.41 -14.71
C SER A 89 8.12 12.39 -14.01
N GLN A 90 7.91 12.14 -12.71
CA GLN A 90 8.55 11.08 -11.94
C GLN A 90 7.72 10.84 -10.67
N GLU A 91 7.04 9.70 -10.57
CA GLU A 91 6.29 9.35 -9.36
C GLU A 91 6.77 8.02 -8.79
N CYS A 92 6.73 7.94 -7.46
CA CYS A 92 6.94 6.71 -6.74
C CYS A 92 5.58 6.18 -6.33
N ILE A 93 5.22 5.00 -6.82
CA ILE A 93 4.08 4.24 -6.33
C ILE A 93 4.54 3.47 -5.10
N VAL A 94 3.85 3.66 -3.98
CA VAL A 94 4.07 2.90 -2.75
C VAL A 94 2.87 1.99 -2.51
N VAL A 95 3.11 0.68 -2.42
CA VAL A 95 2.12 -0.30 -1.97
C VAL A 95 2.50 -0.72 -0.55
N ASP A 96 1.68 -0.33 0.42
CA ASP A 96 1.93 -0.59 1.84
C ASP A 96 1.24 -1.88 2.31
N ALA A 97 1.84 -2.57 3.29
CA ALA A 97 1.27 -3.70 4.01
C ALA A 97 0.77 -4.85 3.12
N LEU A 98 1.54 -5.21 2.09
CA LEU A 98 1.16 -6.24 1.10
C LEU A 98 0.87 -7.62 1.74
N ASP A 99 1.43 -7.91 2.91
CA ASP A 99 1.16 -9.15 3.66
C ASP A 99 -0.27 -9.28 4.21
N GLU A 100 -1.05 -8.19 4.28
CA GLU A 100 -2.45 -8.22 4.70
C GLU A 100 -3.39 -8.80 3.64
N VAL A 101 -2.90 -9.00 2.41
CA VAL A 101 -3.68 -9.61 1.33
C VAL A 101 -3.72 -11.12 1.51
N GLN A 102 -4.94 -11.66 1.69
CA GLN A 102 -5.18 -13.11 1.92
C GLN A 102 -4.56 -14.03 0.84
N GLN A 103 -4.49 -13.58 -0.41
CA GLN A 103 -3.88 -14.33 -1.52
C GLN A 103 -2.72 -13.57 -2.17
N HIS A 104 -1.88 -12.92 -1.35
CA HIS A 104 -0.71 -12.13 -1.79
C HIS A 104 0.15 -12.84 -2.84
N GLY A 105 0.36 -14.16 -2.75
CA GLY A 105 1.15 -14.91 -3.73
C GLY A 105 0.56 -14.90 -5.15
N LYS A 106 -0.77 -15.03 -5.29
CA LYS A 106 -1.43 -14.96 -6.60
C LYS A 106 -1.59 -13.52 -7.07
N LEU A 107 -1.86 -12.59 -6.15
CA LEU A 107 -1.90 -11.15 -6.43
C LEU A 107 -0.56 -10.67 -6.98
N LEU A 108 0.55 -11.08 -6.39
CA LEU A 108 1.88 -10.70 -6.85
C LEU A 108 2.17 -11.19 -8.26
N GLN A 109 1.81 -12.43 -8.57
CA GLN A 109 2.00 -12.99 -9.90
C GLN A 109 1.18 -12.28 -10.98
N SER A 110 0.05 -11.68 -10.63
CA SER A 110 -0.76 -10.89 -11.57
C SER A 110 -0.41 -9.39 -11.56
N LEU A 111 0.06 -8.84 -10.43
CA LEU A 111 0.39 -7.43 -10.25
C LEU A 111 1.79 -7.08 -10.76
N LEU A 112 2.80 -7.92 -10.54
CA LEU A 112 4.18 -7.60 -10.91
C LEU A 112 4.37 -7.51 -12.43
N PRO A 113 3.86 -8.44 -13.27
CA PRO A 113 4.05 -8.38 -14.73
C PRO A 113 3.47 -7.11 -15.38
N LYS A 114 2.16 -6.89 -15.28
CA LYS A 114 1.65 -5.77 -14.50
C LYS A 114 2.42 -4.44 -14.52
N VAL A 115 2.93 -4.13 -13.34
CA VAL A 115 3.77 -2.97 -13.05
C VAL A 115 5.02 -2.93 -13.94
N PHE A 116 5.67 -4.06 -14.20
CA PHE A 116 6.89 -4.08 -15.03
C PHE A 116 6.62 -3.66 -16.47
N GLU A 117 5.47 -4.04 -17.02
CA GLU A 117 5.01 -3.58 -18.33
C GLU A 117 4.77 -2.06 -18.32
N LEU A 118 4.19 -1.51 -17.26
CA LEU A 118 4.09 -0.06 -17.09
C LEU A 118 5.49 0.58 -17.08
N GLN A 119 6.45 0.00 -16.34
CA GLN A 119 7.81 0.55 -16.19
C GLN A 119 8.58 0.54 -17.52
N ALA A 120 8.29 -0.41 -18.41
CA ALA A 120 8.87 -0.47 -19.75
C ALA A 120 8.41 0.70 -20.64
N THR A 121 7.18 1.21 -20.43
CA THR A 121 6.63 2.34 -21.20
C THR A 121 7.02 3.70 -20.63
N LYS A 122 7.20 3.79 -19.30
CA LYS A 122 7.65 5.01 -18.63
C LYS A 122 8.37 4.69 -17.32
N PRO A 123 9.49 5.38 -17.01
CA PRO A 123 10.17 5.18 -15.74
C PRO A 123 9.35 5.78 -14.59
N PHE A 124 8.85 4.92 -13.71
CA PHE A 124 8.35 5.26 -12.38
C PHE A 124 8.97 4.31 -11.35
N ASN A 125 9.01 4.75 -10.10
CA ASN A 125 9.56 3.94 -9.01
C ASN A 125 8.42 3.16 -8.34
N LEU A 126 8.61 1.88 -8.07
CA LEU A 126 7.70 1.09 -7.24
C LEU A 126 8.41 0.74 -5.92
N MET A 127 7.76 1.06 -4.80
CA MET A 127 8.16 0.61 -3.47
C MET A 127 7.07 -0.27 -2.89
N LEU A 128 7.45 -1.48 -2.46
CA LEU A 128 6.56 -2.41 -1.79
C LEU A 128 6.99 -2.53 -0.32
N THR A 129 6.05 -2.48 0.61
CA THR A 129 6.28 -2.81 2.01
C THR A 129 5.49 -4.05 2.37
N SER A 130 6.10 -4.94 3.16
CA SER A 130 5.43 -6.12 3.69
C SER A 130 6.18 -6.66 4.90
N ARG A 131 5.50 -7.46 5.71
CA ARG A 131 6.18 -8.46 6.55
C ARG A 131 6.87 -9.51 5.67
N GLU A 132 7.66 -10.37 6.29
CA GLU A 132 8.43 -11.39 5.58
C GLU A 132 7.50 -12.37 4.83
N ILE A 133 7.46 -12.28 3.50
CA ILE A 133 6.72 -13.16 2.59
C ILE A 133 7.76 -13.95 1.77
N PRO A 134 8.00 -15.25 2.05
CA PRO A 134 9.03 -16.03 1.38
C PRO A 134 8.95 -15.99 -0.16
N ARG A 135 7.73 -16.06 -0.70
CA ARG A 135 7.47 -16.05 -2.14
C ARG A 135 7.74 -14.69 -2.81
N LEU A 136 7.54 -13.58 -2.09
CA LEU A 136 7.87 -12.25 -2.61
C LEU A 136 9.38 -12.13 -2.81
N THR A 137 10.17 -12.64 -1.87
CA THR A 137 11.64 -12.63 -1.91
C THR A 137 12.19 -13.31 -3.17
N GLU A 138 11.52 -14.35 -3.67
CA GLU A 138 11.88 -15.01 -4.94
C GLU A 138 11.53 -14.12 -6.13
N GLU A 139 10.30 -13.63 -6.23
CA GLU A 139 9.83 -12.84 -7.39
C GLU A 139 10.55 -11.48 -7.53
N VAL A 140 11.04 -10.91 -6.42
CA VAL A 140 11.73 -9.60 -6.42
C VAL A 140 13.24 -9.71 -6.24
N HIS A 141 13.84 -10.91 -6.40
CA HIS A 141 15.27 -11.13 -6.18
C HIS A 141 16.18 -10.21 -7.02
N SER A 142 15.69 -9.75 -8.17
CA SER A 142 16.39 -8.86 -9.10
C SER A 142 16.24 -7.37 -8.76
N HIS A 143 15.45 -7.05 -7.74
CA HIS A 143 15.11 -5.70 -7.31
C HIS A 143 15.77 -5.34 -5.97
N PHE A 144 15.95 -4.04 -5.73
CA PHE A 144 16.48 -3.55 -4.47
C PHE A 144 15.56 -3.94 -3.30
N THR A 145 16.08 -4.69 -2.35
CA THR A 145 15.34 -5.16 -1.17
C THR A 145 16.03 -4.69 0.10
N LEU A 146 15.30 -3.97 0.96
CA LEU A 146 15.79 -3.50 2.25
C LEU A 146 15.06 -4.23 3.39
N LYS A 147 15.79 -5.07 4.14
CA LYS A 147 15.26 -5.69 5.36
C LYS A 147 15.38 -4.72 6.53
N VAL A 148 14.24 -4.20 6.99
CA VAL A 148 14.19 -3.31 8.16
C VAL A 148 14.11 -4.14 9.44
N ARG A 149 15.08 -3.96 10.34
CA ARG A 149 15.13 -4.60 11.66
C ARG A 149 15.57 -3.59 12.71
N ALA A 150 14.99 -3.66 13.90
CA ALA A 150 15.47 -2.90 15.04
C ALA A 150 16.74 -3.56 15.59
N SER A 151 17.75 -2.76 15.93
CA SER A 151 18.88 -3.27 16.72
C SER A 151 18.44 -3.50 18.16
N ASP A 152 19.15 -4.36 18.90
CA ASP A 152 18.91 -4.55 20.33
C ASP A 152 18.95 -3.21 21.08
N ASP A 153 19.84 -2.30 20.69
CA ASP A 153 19.94 -0.98 21.31
C ASP A 153 18.75 -0.09 21.01
N ASP A 154 18.17 -0.17 19.80
CA ASP A 154 16.94 0.56 19.47
C ASP A 154 15.77 0.02 20.30
N VAL A 155 15.69 -1.30 20.48
CA VAL A 155 14.69 -1.93 21.35
C VAL A 155 14.91 -1.48 22.80
N ARG A 156 16.13 -1.55 23.34
CA ARG A 156 16.44 -1.08 24.70
C ARG A 156 16.07 0.38 24.90
N ARG A 157 16.38 1.27 23.95
CA ARG A 157 16.00 2.71 24.02
C ARG A 157 14.49 2.90 24.01
N HIS A 158 13.77 2.13 23.17
CA HIS A 158 12.31 2.19 23.12
C HIS A 158 11.67 1.77 24.45
N VAL A 159 12.17 0.66 25.04
CA VAL A 159 11.73 0.14 26.34
C VAL A 159 12.07 1.13 27.45
N ASP A 160 13.26 1.72 27.42
CA ASP A 160 13.72 2.72 28.40
C ASP A 160 12.79 3.94 28.47
N GLY A 161 12.40 4.46 27.31
CA GLY A 161 11.46 5.58 27.21
C GLY A 161 10.04 5.30 27.72
N ARG A 162 9.75 4.06 28.14
CA ARG A 162 8.48 3.64 28.72
C ARG A 162 8.60 3.05 30.12
N MET A 163 9.78 3.12 30.74
CA MET A 163 10.00 2.60 32.10
C MET A 163 9.10 3.27 33.16
N ASP A 164 8.68 4.51 32.91
CA ASP A 164 7.78 5.25 33.79
C ASP A 164 6.33 4.73 33.73
N GLU A 165 5.97 3.97 32.70
CA GLU A 165 4.65 3.31 32.60
C GLU A 165 4.57 2.03 33.44
N LEU A 166 5.71 1.53 33.91
CA LEU A 166 5.79 0.30 34.71
C LEU A 166 5.50 0.57 36.19
N PRO A 167 5.11 -0.46 36.97
CA PRO A 167 4.90 -0.32 38.39
C PRO A 167 6.13 0.25 39.13
N ARG A 168 5.89 1.04 40.18
CA ARG A 168 6.95 1.74 40.95
C ARG A 168 8.06 0.83 41.49
N PHE A 169 7.79 -0.46 41.72
CA PHE A 169 8.81 -1.39 42.16
C PHE A 169 9.85 -1.69 41.06
N VAL A 170 9.45 -1.59 39.79
CA VAL A 170 10.33 -1.68 38.62
C VAL A 170 11.09 -0.37 38.42
N SER A 171 10.40 0.78 38.45
CA SER A 171 11.03 2.09 38.22
C SER A 171 12.07 2.46 39.29
N ARG A 172 12.02 1.83 40.48
CA ARG A 172 12.99 2.03 41.57
C ARG A 172 14.16 1.04 41.58
N ASP A 173 14.13 0.01 40.75
CA ASP A 173 15.16 -1.02 40.70
C ASP A 173 15.87 -1.00 39.33
N PRO A 174 17.06 -0.37 39.22
CA PRO A 174 17.84 -0.33 37.99
C PRO A 174 18.20 -1.71 37.45
N LYS A 175 18.39 -2.71 38.31
CA LYS A 175 18.72 -4.08 37.90
C LYS A 175 17.50 -4.77 37.28
N MET A 176 16.32 -4.52 37.83
CA MET A 176 15.06 -5.01 37.27
C MET A 176 14.77 -4.36 35.90
N GLN A 177 14.99 -3.05 35.77
CA GLN A 177 14.87 -2.34 34.49
C GLN A 177 15.83 -2.90 33.44
N GLN A 178 17.09 -3.15 33.81
CA GLN A 178 18.06 -3.74 32.90
C GLN A 178 17.64 -5.15 32.45
N THR A 179 17.15 -5.95 33.39
CA THR A 179 16.65 -7.30 33.10
C THR A 179 15.48 -7.27 32.12
N ILE A 180 14.54 -6.33 32.29
CA ILE A 180 13.40 -6.15 31.37
C ILE A 180 13.90 -5.71 29.98
N LYS A 181 14.82 -4.74 29.92
CA LYS A 181 15.42 -4.27 28.66
C LYS A 181 16.05 -5.41 27.88
N ASP A 182 16.88 -6.22 28.54
CA ASP A 182 17.58 -7.33 27.89
C ASP A 182 16.67 -8.49 27.52
N ALA A 183 15.69 -8.82 28.37
CA ALA A 183 14.70 -9.85 28.08
C ALA A 183 13.85 -9.48 26.85
N ILE A 184 13.41 -8.23 26.76
CA ILE A 184 12.62 -7.75 25.62
C ILE A 184 13.50 -7.68 24.37
N ALA A 185 14.70 -7.09 24.43
CA ALA A 185 15.60 -7.06 23.27
C ALA A 185 15.86 -8.47 22.71
N SER A 186 16.11 -9.45 23.58
CA SER A 186 16.32 -10.83 23.17
C SER A 186 15.06 -11.51 22.62
N ALA A 187 13.87 -11.26 23.19
CA ALA A 187 12.63 -11.90 22.75
C ALA A 187 12.12 -11.37 21.39
N VAL A 188 12.47 -10.13 21.07
CA VAL A 188 11.93 -9.40 19.91
C VAL A 188 12.65 -9.75 18.61
N ASP A 189 13.90 -10.20 18.68
CA ASP A 189 14.69 -10.67 17.52
C ASP A 189 14.65 -9.64 16.34
N GLY A 190 14.79 -8.36 16.69
CA GLY A 190 14.75 -7.24 15.75
C GLY A 190 13.41 -6.99 15.04
N LYS A 191 12.32 -7.67 15.45
CA LYS A 191 10.96 -7.41 14.96
C LYS A 191 10.34 -6.22 15.68
N TYR A 192 9.31 -5.61 15.12
CA TYR A 192 8.62 -4.50 15.79
C TYR A 192 7.75 -5.02 16.94
N VAL A 193 7.80 -4.37 18.11
CA VAL A 193 6.87 -4.60 19.22
C VAL A 193 5.75 -3.55 19.16
N PRO A 194 4.50 -3.94 18.84
CA PRO A 194 3.39 -3.01 18.87
C PRO A 194 3.15 -2.47 20.29
N SER A 195 2.87 -1.16 20.38
CA SER A 195 2.52 -0.47 21.62
C SER A 195 1.37 -1.12 22.40
N ARG A 196 0.48 -1.83 21.71
CA ARG A 196 -0.63 -2.59 22.33
C ARG A 196 -0.14 -3.78 23.16
N ILE A 197 0.93 -4.46 22.75
CA ILE A 197 1.49 -5.59 23.49
C ILE A 197 2.10 -5.11 24.81
N TRP A 198 2.82 -3.98 24.76
CA TRP A 198 3.39 -3.33 25.95
C TRP A 198 2.34 -3.08 27.05
N SER A 199 1.20 -2.50 26.69
CA SER A 199 0.13 -2.22 27.66
C SER A 199 -0.55 -3.47 28.22
N HIS A 200 -0.49 -4.62 27.52
CA HIS A 200 -1.14 -5.85 27.96
C HIS A 200 -0.24 -6.70 28.86
N TRP A 201 1.08 -6.65 28.65
CA TRP A 201 2.06 -7.39 29.47
C TRP A 201 2.27 -6.79 30.86
N PHE A 202 2.05 -5.48 31.02
CA PHE A 202 2.38 -4.75 32.24
C PHE A 202 1.18 -4.13 32.97
N ARG A 203 -0.06 -4.40 32.52
CA ARG A 203 -1.26 -4.18 33.33
C ARG A 203 -1.44 -5.37 34.28
N LEU A 204 -0.99 -5.19 35.52
CA LEU A 204 -1.49 -5.94 36.68
C LEU A 204 -2.68 -5.19 37.28
#